data_AF-A0AA37MHJ6-F1
#
_entry.id   AF-A0AA37MHJ6-F1
#
_cell.length_a   1.000
_cell.length_b   1.000
_cell.length_c   1.000
_cell.angle_alpha   90.00
_cell.angle_beta   90.00
_cell.angle_gamma   90.00
#
_symmetry.space_group_name_H-M   'P 1'
#
loop_
_entity.id
_entity.type
_entity.pdbx_description
1 polymer ?
#
loop_
_entity_poly.entity_id
_entity_poly.type
_entity_poly.pdbx_seq_one_letter_code
_entity_poly.pdbx_strand_id
1 'polypeptide(L)'
;MPRPTSNENDATSLKCARVRYAIRSAVLAAVLADPEGVDALLDLTDEELGRRFKERLWEVAGLVTVFNIDLPAMRAEEEKLRKRVKSSSGHRPGATKGAAARSKRYQLLSEGAILREEDFIRASRITKKALDKDVASGRVFQVKLRSKPYYPAFFLSNMVDRKALASVVRRLRDTDGWSKWDFFTTPSESLGGSTPLRLLRVNELKSVLKAAEYFAKN
;
A
#
# COMPACT_ATOMS: atom_id res chain seq x y z
N MET A 1 -39.32 -17.99 18.63
CA MET A 1 -38.42 -18.53 17.58
C MET A 1 -37.87 -17.36 16.76
N PRO A 2 -36.64 -16.88 17.00
CA PRO A 2 -36.02 -15.86 16.16
C PRO A 2 -35.52 -16.52 14.86
N ARG A 3 -35.88 -15.95 13.70
CA ARG A 3 -35.36 -16.38 12.39
C ARG A 3 -33.89 -15.91 12.24
N PRO A 4 -32.97 -16.75 11.74
CA PRO A 4 -31.64 -16.30 11.39
C PRO A 4 -31.68 -15.47 10.08
N THR A 5 -31.23 -14.24 10.24
CA THR A 5 -30.64 -13.27 9.29
C THR A 5 -30.23 -13.80 7.89
N SER A 6 -31.08 -13.60 6.88
CA SER A 6 -30.72 -13.86 5.45
C SER A 6 -29.54 -13.01 4.96
N ASN A 7 -29.26 -11.89 5.63
CA ASN A 7 -28.24 -10.91 5.25
C ASN A 7 -26.79 -11.40 5.48
N GLU A 8 -26.57 -12.33 6.42
CA GLU A 8 -25.24 -12.89 6.69
C GLU A 8 -24.83 -13.95 5.66
N ASN A 9 -25.80 -14.72 5.15
CA ASN A 9 -25.56 -15.73 4.10
C ASN A 9 -25.22 -15.06 2.75
N ASP A 10 -25.87 -13.96 2.41
CA ASP A 10 -25.62 -13.23 1.15
C ASP A 10 -24.25 -12.53 1.14
N ALA A 11 -23.86 -11.92 2.27
CA ALA A 11 -22.54 -11.32 2.42
C ALA A 11 -21.41 -12.37 2.35
N THR A 12 -21.65 -13.55 2.91
CA THR A 12 -20.71 -14.68 2.88
C THR A 12 -20.59 -15.26 1.47
N SER A 13 -21.72 -15.43 0.76
CA SER A 13 -21.76 -15.90 -0.62
C SER A 13 -21.01 -14.96 -1.58
N LEU A 14 -21.21 -13.65 -1.44
CA LEU A 14 -20.51 -12.64 -2.24
C LEU A 14 -19.00 -12.64 -1.99
N LYS A 15 -18.57 -12.80 -0.72
CA LYS A 15 -17.16 -12.90 -0.36
C LYS A 15 -16.52 -14.14 -1.01
N CYS A 16 -17.19 -15.29 -0.96
CA CYS A 16 -16.73 -16.52 -1.61
C CYS A 16 -16.63 -16.39 -3.14
N ALA A 17 -17.60 -15.73 -3.78
CA ALA A 17 -17.54 -15.47 -5.22
C ALA A 17 -16.34 -14.59 -5.62
N ARG A 18 -16.05 -13.54 -4.83
CA ARG A 18 -14.90 -12.66 -5.05
C ARG A 18 -13.56 -13.37 -4.91
N VAL A 19 -13.41 -14.21 -3.89
CA VAL A 19 -12.19 -15.01 -3.68
C VAL A 19 -11.96 -15.94 -4.87
N ARG A 20 -13.01 -16.64 -5.33
CA ARG A 20 -12.91 -17.53 -6.51
C ARG A 20 -12.50 -16.79 -7.77
N TYR A 21 -13.09 -15.62 -8.02
CA TYR A 21 -12.73 -14.79 -9.18
C TYR A 21 -11.27 -14.33 -9.11
N ALA A 22 -10.82 -13.82 -7.96
CA ALA A 22 -9.44 -13.36 -7.78
C ALA A 22 -8.41 -14.49 -7.98
N ILE A 23 -8.68 -15.69 -7.43
CA ILE A 23 -7.83 -16.87 -7.63
C ILE A 23 -7.79 -17.23 -9.11
N ARG A 24 -8.95 -17.31 -9.78
CA ARG A 24 -9.02 -17.65 -11.21
C ARG A 24 -8.23 -16.66 -12.07
N SER A 25 -8.37 -15.36 -11.82
CA SER A 25 -7.62 -14.32 -12.53
C SER A 25 -6.12 -14.43 -12.29
N ALA A 26 -5.69 -14.70 -11.05
CA ALA A 26 -4.27 -14.88 -10.72
C ALA A 26 -3.68 -16.11 -11.42
N VAL A 27 -4.41 -17.24 -11.44
CA VAL A 27 -4.00 -18.47 -12.12
C VAL A 27 -3.86 -18.24 -13.63
N LEU A 28 -4.86 -17.59 -14.26
CA LEU A 28 -4.79 -17.26 -15.69
C LEU A 28 -3.58 -16.38 -16.01
N ALA A 29 -3.31 -15.36 -15.18
CA ALA A 29 -2.15 -14.50 -15.37
C ALA A 29 -0.83 -15.25 -15.21
N ALA A 30 -0.72 -16.17 -14.24
CA ALA A 30 0.47 -16.99 -14.05
C ALA A 30 0.76 -17.89 -15.26
N VAL A 31 -0.27 -18.61 -15.74
CA VAL A 31 -0.16 -19.49 -16.92
C VAL A 31 0.26 -18.71 -18.18
N LEU A 32 -0.30 -17.51 -18.38
CA LEU A 32 0.04 -16.69 -19.56
C LEU A 32 1.44 -16.09 -19.48
N ALA A 33 1.95 -15.83 -18.28
CA ALA A 33 3.25 -15.21 -18.08
C ALA A 33 4.40 -16.23 -18.18
N ASP A 34 4.22 -17.41 -17.58
CA ASP A 34 5.24 -18.44 -17.52
C ASP A 34 4.60 -19.82 -17.28
N PRO A 35 4.28 -20.58 -18.34
CA PRO A 35 3.71 -21.92 -18.22
C PRO A 35 4.62 -22.89 -17.46
N GLU A 36 5.94 -22.82 -17.64
CA GLU A 36 6.90 -23.72 -16.97
C GLU A 36 6.99 -23.40 -15.46
N GLY A 37 6.91 -22.11 -15.12
CA GLY A 37 6.81 -21.66 -13.74
C GLY A 37 5.56 -22.14 -13.01
N VAL A 38 4.46 -22.44 -13.73
CA VAL A 38 3.24 -23.00 -13.13
C VAL A 38 3.46 -24.43 -12.66
N ASP A 39 4.20 -25.25 -13.40
CA ASP A 39 4.51 -26.63 -12.98
C ASP A 39 5.33 -26.61 -11.68
N ALA A 40 6.31 -25.71 -11.59
CA ALA A 40 7.08 -25.52 -10.36
C ALA A 40 6.23 -25.00 -9.17
N LEU A 41 5.11 -24.33 -9.42
CA LEU A 41 4.16 -23.94 -8.36
C LEU A 41 3.29 -25.12 -7.92
N LEU A 42 2.94 -26.02 -8.84
CA LEU A 42 2.18 -27.24 -8.55
C LEU A 42 2.99 -28.27 -7.76
N ASP A 43 4.32 -28.25 -7.90
CA ASP A 43 5.22 -29.10 -7.12
C ASP A 43 5.40 -28.65 -5.66
N LEU A 44 4.93 -27.45 -5.29
CA LEU A 44 4.99 -26.96 -3.92
C LEU A 44 3.87 -27.58 -3.08
N THR A 45 4.16 -27.83 -1.79
CA THR A 45 3.11 -28.16 -0.81
C THR A 45 2.12 -27.01 -0.67
N ASP A 46 0.85 -27.30 -0.36
CA ASP A 46 -0.20 -26.30 -0.15
C ASP A 46 0.18 -25.24 0.89
N GLU A 47 0.85 -25.63 1.98
CA GLU A 47 1.35 -24.70 2.99
C GLU A 47 2.38 -23.72 2.42
N GLU A 48 3.30 -24.22 1.60
CA GLU A 48 4.38 -23.42 1.01
C GLU A 48 3.85 -22.51 -0.09
N LEU A 49 2.99 -23.03 -0.96
CA LEU A 49 2.30 -22.24 -1.97
C LEU A 49 1.46 -21.14 -1.31
N GLY A 50 0.68 -21.51 -0.28
CA GLY A 50 -0.15 -20.57 0.47
C GLY A 50 0.67 -19.49 1.19
N ARG A 51 1.83 -19.85 1.76
CA ARG A 51 2.76 -18.91 2.39
C ARG A 51 3.32 -17.92 1.37
N ARG A 52 3.92 -18.41 0.28
CA ARG A 52 4.52 -17.58 -0.77
C ARG A 52 3.49 -16.69 -1.45
N PHE A 53 2.30 -17.24 -1.73
CA PHE A 53 1.21 -16.49 -2.34
C PHE A 53 0.73 -15.37 -1.43
N LYS A 54 0.51 -15.64 -0.14
CA LYS A 54 0.13 -14.60 0.84
C LYS A 54 1.23 -13.53 0.95
N GLU A 55 2.50 -13.91 1.03
CA GLU A 55 3.63 -12.97 1.08
C GLU A 55 3.64 -12.04 -0.12
N ARG A 56 3.51 -12.57 -1.34
CA ARG A 56 3.44 -11.75 -2.55
C ARG A 56 2.16 -10.95 -2.65
N LEU A 57 1.02 -11.46 -2.17
CA LEU A 57 -0.22 -10.71 -2.12
C LEU A 57 -0.10 -9.50 -1.19
N TRP A 58 0.54 -9.65 -0.02
CA TRP A 58 0.81 -8.54 0.90
C TRP A 58 1.77 -7.51 0.31
N GLU A 59 2.83 -7.98 -0.34
CA GLU A 59 3.77 -7.11 -1.03
C GLU A 59 3.08 -6.31 -2.15
N VAL A 60 2.34 -6.98 -3.03
CA VAL A 60 1.63 -6.32 -4.14
C VAL A 60 0.47 -5.45 -3.65
N ALA A 61 -0.30 -5.86 -2.64
CA ALA A 61 -1.40 -5.07 -2.07
C ALA A 61 -0.89 -3.78 -1.38
N GLY A 62 0.23 -3.88 -0.66
CA GLY A 62 0.93 -2.72 -0.11
C GLY A 62 1.44 -1.79 -1.21
N LEU A 63 1.94 -2.34 -2.32
CA LEU A 63 2.37 -1.57 -3.50
C LEU A 63 1.20 -0.89 -4.22
N VAL A 64 0.05 -1.55 -4.41
CA VAL A 64 -1.14 -0.97 -5.06
C VAL A 64 -1.73 0.18 -4.23
N THR A 65 -1.80 0.02 -2.91
CA THR A 65 -2.28 1.04 -1.98
C THR A 65 -1.35 2.26 -1.96
N VAL A 66 -0.04 2.05 -2.00
CA VAL A 66 0.94 3.12 -1.87
C VAL A 66 1.24 3.84 -3.19
N PHE A 67 1.30 3.12 -4.30
CA PHE A 67 1.57 3.71 -5.62
C PHE A 67 0.34 4.29 -6.30
N ASN A 68 -0.82 4.23 -5.64
CA ASN A 68 -2.11 4.70 -6.16
C ASN A 68 -2.33 4.21 -7.61
N ILE A 69 -1.97 2.95 -7.87
CA ILE A 69 -2.15 2.30 -9.17
C ILE A 69 -3.64 2.04 -9.31
N ASP A 70 -4.28 3.00 -9.97
CA ASP A 70 -5.69 3.18 -10.34
C ASP A 70 -6.79 2.52 -9.47
N LEU A 71 -6.62 2.58 -8.15
CA LEU A 71 -7.71 2.36 -7.20
C LEU A 71 -8.89 3.35 -7.39
N PRO A 72 -8.72 4.60 -7.88
CA PRO A 72 -9.85 5.45 -8.22
C PRO A 72 -10.69 4.89 -9.38
N ALA A 73 -10.10 4.30 -10.42
CA ALA A 73 -10.85 3.64 -11.48
C ALA A 73 -11.62 2.41 -10.96
N MET A 74 -11.00 1.60 -10.09
CA MET A 74 -11.68 0.47 -9.46
C MET A 74 -12.75 0.88 -8.44
N ARG A 75 -12.51 1.95 -7.67
CA ARG A 75 -13.48 2.54 -6.74
C ARG A 75 -14.62 3.23 -7.51
N ALA A 76 -14.34 3.84 -8.65
CA ALA A 76 -15.35 4.42 -9.54
C ALA A 76 -16.18 3.32 -10.21
N GLU A 77 -15.60 2.18 -10.59
CA GLU A 77 -16.34 1.01 -11.06
C GLU A 77 -17.15 0.37 -9.92
N GLU A 78 -16.60 0.22 -8.71
CA GLU A 78 -17.35 -0.21 -7.51
C GLU A 78 -18.46 0.78 -7.14
N GLU A 79 -18.25 2.08 -7.30
CA GLU A 79 -19.22 3.12 -6.97
C GLU A 79 -20.29 3.25 -8.05
N LYS A 80 -19.98 3.00 -9.32
CA LYS A 80 -20.96 2.78 -10.39
C LYS A 80 -21.79 1.51 -10.14
N LEU A 81 -21.16 0.43 -9.65
CA LEU A 81 -21.85 -0.79 -9.23
C LEU A 81 -22.77 -0.54 -8.03
N ARG A 82 -22.31 0.26 -7.04
CA ARG A 82 -23.07 0.64 -5.84
C ARG A 82 -24.22 1.60 -6.16
N LYS A 83 -24.02 2.57 -7.06
CA LYS A 83 -25.06 3.53 -7.52
C LYS A 83 -26.15 2.84 -8.34
N ARG A 84 -25.83 1.76 -9.06
CA ARG A 84 -26.83 0.90 -9.71
C ARG A 84 -27.69 0.09 -8.73
N VAL A 85 -27.23 -0.09 -7.48
CA VAL A 85 -27.90 -0.92 -6.47
C VAL A 85 -28.57 -0.11 -5.37
N LYS A 86 -28.20 1.15 -5.15
CA LYS A 86 -28.77 1.97 -4.06
C LYS A 86 -29.07 3.38 -4.52
N SER A 87 -30.30 3.58 -4.96
CA SER A 87 -30.98 4.86 -4.87
C SER A 87 -31.17 5.26 -3.40
N SER A 88 -31.11 6.58 -3.18
CA SER A 88 -31.58 7.36 -2.02
C SER A 88 -30.61 7.68 -0.85
N SER A 89 -30.62 8.98 -0.55
CA SER A 89 -30.21 9.71 0.66
C SER A 89 -28.72 10.00 0.88
N GLY A 90 -28.41 11.30 0.98
CA GLY A 90 -27.10 11.84 1.31
C GLY A 90 -26.98 12.27 2.76
N HIS A 91 -25.73 12.50 3.23
CA HIS A 91 -25.44 13.39 4.34
C HIS A 91 -23.95 13.79 4.39
N ARG A 92 -23.68 15.03 4.84
CA ARG A 92 -22.39 15.74 4.96
C ARG A 92 -21.43 15.10 5.98
N PRO A 93 -20.09 15.26 5.85
CA PRO A 93 -19.18 14.96 6.94
C PRO A 93 -18.77 16.24 7.70
N GLY A 94 -18.99 16.24 9.01
CA GLY A 94 -18.26 17.05 9.97
C GLY A 94 -17.78 16.13 11.08
N ALA A 95 -16.51 15.71 11.04
CA ALA A 95 -15.91 14.92 12.12
C ALA A 95 -14.47 15.39 12.40
N THR A 96 -14.18 15.47 13.69
CA THR A 96 -12.97 16.04 14.30
C THR A 96 -11.67 15.42 13.76
N LYS A 97 -10.79 16.30 13.25
CA LYS A 97 -9.57 15.97 12.49
C LYS A 97 -8.65 14.94 13.18
N GLY A 98 -8.60 14.89 14.51
CA GLY A 98 -7.71 14.00 15.27
C GLY A 98 -8.17 12.54 15.44
N ALA A 99 -9.48 12.26 15.43
CA ALA A 99 -9.98 10.87 15.49
C ALA A 99 -9.96 10.22 14.10
N ALA A 100 -10.36 10.97 13.08
CA ALA A 100 -10.33 10.53 11.68
C ALA A 100 -8.90 10.24 11.19
N ALA A 101 -7.92 11.10 11.52
CA ALA A 101 -6.52 10.87 11.17
C ALA A 101 -5.94 9.62 11.83
N ARG A 102 -6.34 9.31 13.08
CA ARG A 102 -5.93 8.07 13.76
C ARG A 102 -6.50 6.84 13.07
N SER A 103 -7.80 6.83 12.77
CA SER A 103 -8.42 5.72 12.03
C SER A 103 -7.77 5.48 10.67
N LYS A 104 -7.42 6.55 9.95
CA LYS A 104 -6.72 6.46 8.66
C LYS A 104 -5.34 5.81 8.79
N ARG A 105 -4.57 6.10 9.85
CA ARG A 105 -3.25 5.47 10.07
C ARG A 105 -3.34 3.98 10.41
N TYR A 106 -4.37 3.55 11.13
CA TYR A 106 -4.62 2.12 11.35
C TYR A 106 -5.07 1.42 10.07
N GLN A 107 -5.84 2.12 9.24
CA GLN A 107 -6.24 1.61 7.94
C GLN A 107 -5.02 1.32 7.06
N LEU A 108 -4.03 2.22 7.04
CA LEU A 108 -2.76 1.99 6.32
C LEU A 108 -2.00 0.75 6.80
N LEU A 109 -2.06 0.42 8.10
CA LEU A 109 -1.49 -0.81 8.63
C LEU A 109 -2.27 -2.03 8.14
N SER A 110 -3.61 -1.98 8.16
CA SER A 110 -4.43 -3.09 7.67
C SER A 110 -4.32 -3.30 6.15
N GLU A 111 -4.03 -2.25 5.39
CA GLU A 111 -3.83 -2.27 3.95
C GLU A 111 -2.39 -2.67 3.56
N GLY A 112 -1.50 -2.90 4.54
CA GLY A 112 -0.11 -3.26 4.29
C GLY A 112 0.76 -2.12 3.74
N ALA A 113 0.26 -0.89 3.77
CA ALA A 113 0.97 0.30 3.29
C ALA A 113 2.16 0.68 4.21
N ILE A 114 2.03 0.34 5.51
CA ILE A 114 3.11 0.39 6.50
C ILE A 114 3.25 -0.99 7.16
N LEU A 115 4.48 -1.41 7.41
CA LEU A 115 4.82 -2.73 7.92
C LEU A 115 5.47 -2.64 9.31
N ARG A 116 5.31 -3.69 10.11
CA ARG A 116 6.08 -3.82 11.35
C ARG A 116 7.54 -4.09 11.01
N GLU A 117 8.43 -3.84 11.97
CA GLU A 117 9.87 -4.10 11.82
C GLU A 117 10.17 -5.53 11.33
N GLU A 118 9.61 -6.53 12.00
CA GLU A 118 9.81 -7.95 11.67
C GLU A 118 9.38 -8.29 10.24
N ASP A 119 8.25 -7.72 9.81
CA ASP A 119 7.71 -7.94 8.46
C ASP A 119 8.57 -7.24 7.40
N PHE A 120 9.05 -6.02 7.69
CA PHE A 120 9.91 -5.28 6.79
C PHE A 120 11.29 -5.94 6.63
N ILE A 121 11.89 -6.40 7.72
CA ILE A 121 13.16 -7.15 7.73
C ILE A 121 13.01 -8.42 6.88
N ARG A 122 11.94 -9.20 7.13
CA ARG A 122 11.67 -10.43 6.40
C ARG A 122 11.49 -10.18 4.90
N ALA A 123 10.71 -9.18 4.53
CA ALA A 123 10.43 -8.86 3.13
C ALA A 123 11.66 -8.26 2.40
N SER A 124 12.45 -7.41 3.06
CA SER A 124 13.65 -6.79 2.48
C SER A 124 14.87 -7.72 2.47
N ARG A 125 14.82 -8.84 3.21
CA ARG A 125 15.93 -9.78 3.41
C ARG A 125 17.19 -9.12 4.00
N ILE A 126 17.03 -8.05 4.76
CA ILE A 126 18.12 -7.39 5.49
C ILE A 126 18.10 -7.80 6.96
N THR A 127 19.17 -7.53 7.70
CA THR A 127 19.20 -7.73 9.15
C THR A 127 18.63 -6.51 9.88
N LYS A 128 18.20 -6.68 11.13
CA LYS A 128 17.80 -5.55 12.00
C LYS A 128 18.86 -4.45 12.04
N LYS A 129 20.14 -4.83 12.21
CA LYS A 129 21.28 -3.89 12.22
C LYS A 129 21.41 -3.11 10.90
N ALA A 130 21.13 -3.76 9.77
CA ALA A 130 21.11 -3.09 8.48
C ALA A 130 19.94 -2.12 8.36
N LEU A 131 18.74 -2.49 8.84
CA LEU A 131 17.59 -1.59 8.89
C LEU A 131 17.87 -0.36 9.77
N ASP A 132 18.46 -0.55 10.95
CA ASP A 132 18.85 0.55 11.84
C ASP A 132 19.84 1.51 11.14
N LYS A 133 20.82 0.95 10.40
CA LYS A 133 21.75 1.74 9.58
C LYS A 133 21.04 2.46 8.44
N ASP A 134 20.06 1.83 7.80
CA ASP A 134 19.28 2.42 6.71
C ASP A 134 18.43 3.59 7.22
N VAL A 135 17.85 3.48 8.41
CA VAL A 135 17.13 4.57 9.10
C VAL A 135 18.10 5.70 9.48
N ALA A 136 19.20 5.38 10.15
CA ALA A 136 20.19 6.37 10.59
C ALA A 136 20.83 7.14 9.42
N SER A 137 21.03 6.49 8.27
CA SER A 137 21.60 7.11 7.06
C SER A 137 20.55 7.77 6.15
N GLY A 138 19.28 7.83 6.57
CA GLY A 138 18.18 8.41 5.80
C GLY A 138 17.88 7.68 4.50
N ARG A 139 18.19 6.38 4.38
CA ARG A 139 17.80 5.54 3.24
C ARG A 139 16.36 5.05 3.36
N VAL A 140 15.90 4.85 4.60
CA VAL A 140 14.53 4.51 4.97
C VAL A 140 14.10 5.46 6.08
N PHE A 141 12.81 5.72 6.23
CA PHE A 141 12.27 6.37 7.44
C PHE A 141 11.20 5.49 8.08
N GLN A 142 10.95 5.76 9.35
CA GLN A 142 9.91 5.09 10.13
C GLN A 142 8.78 6.06 10.49
N VAL A 143 7.56 5.56 10.56
CA VAL A 143 6.40 6.26 11.12
C VAL A 143 6.06 5.66 12.49
N LYS A 144 5.62 6.48 13.44
CA LYS A 144 5.29 6.03 14.80
C LYS A 144 3.78 5.92 14.98
N LEU A 145 3.29 4.74 15.38
CA LEU A 145 1.89 4.53 15.77
C LEU A 145 1.85 3.89 17.16
N ARG A 146 1.18 4.54 18.13
CA ARG A 146 1.20 4.18 19.56
C ARG A 146 2.62 3.87 20.08
N SER A 147 3.59 4.70 19.71
CA SER A 147 4.99 4.57 20.10
C SER A 147 5.74 3.35 19.52
N LYS A 148 5.13 2.58 18.61
CA LYS A 148 5.82 1.53 17.86
C LYS A 148 6.25 2.04 16.48
N PRO A 149 7.47 1.69 16.00
CA PRO A 149 7.92 2.04 14.66
C PRO A 149 7.28 1.13 13.61
N TYR A 150 6.92 1.74 12.49
CA TYR A 150 6.44 1.07 11.28
C TYR A 150 7.18 1.63 10.07
N TYR A 151 7.36 0.80 9.05
CA TYR A 151 8.19 1.09 7.89
C TYR A 151 7.32 1.11 6.63
N PRO A 152 7.41 2.17 5.80
CA PRO A 152 6.62 2.25 4.58
C PRO A 152 6.95 1.12 3.59
N ALA A 153 5.92 0.41 3.11
CA ALA A 153 6.08 -0.74 2.23
C ALA A 153 6.69 -0.37 0.86
N PHE A 154 6.55 0.88 0.42
CA PHE A 154 7.10 1.32 -0.87
C PHE A 154 8.63 1.28 -0.97
N PHE A 155 9.35 1.24 0.15
CA PHE A 155 10.80 1.01 0.14
C PHE A 155 11.18 -0.40 -0.31
N LEU A 156 10.24 -1.35 -0.27
CA LEU A 156 10.43 -2.71 -0.76
C LEU A 156 10.23 -2.82 -2.28
N SER A 157 9.56 -1.83 -2.89
CA SER A 157 9.27 -1.83 -4.32
C SER A 157 10.53 -1.81 -5.18
N ASN A 158 10.51 -2.56 -6.28
CA ASN A 158 11.47 -2.42 -7.37
C ASN A 158 11.01 -1.43 -8.46
N MET A 159 9.81 -0.86 -8.34
CA MET A 159 9.26 0.09 -9.31
C MET A 159 9.85 1.50 -9.19
N VAL A 160 10.52 1.79 -8.07
CA VAL A 160 11.22 3.05 -7.83
C VAL A 160 12.64 2.76 -7.42
N ASP A 161 13.58 3.50 -8.00
CA ASP A 161 14.98 3.41 -7.61
C ASP A 161 15.17 3.74 -6.12
N ARG A 162 15.82 2.81 -5.41
CA ARG A 162 16.14 2.96 -3.99
C ARG A 162 17.07 4.14 -3.73
N LYS A 163 17.98 4.48 -4.64
CA LYS A 163 18.86 5.66 -4.49
C LYS A 163 18.08 6.95 -4.64
N ALA A 164 17.12 6.99 -5.57
CA ALA A 164 16.18 8.10 -5.71
C ALA A 164 15.35 8.31 -4.43
N LEU A 165 14.75 7.26 -3.88
CA LEU A 165 14.02 7.33 -2.60
C LEU A 165 14.90 7.86 -1.47
N ALA A 166 16.09 7.31 -1.29
CA ALA A 166 17.03 7.75 -0.26
C ALA A 166 17.44 9.22 -0.42
N SER A 167 17.62 9.68 -1.66
CA SER A 167 17.97 11.08 -1.94
C SER A 167 16.86 12.03 -1.50
N VAL A 168 15.60 11.65 -1.73
CA VAL A 168 14.43 12.43 -1.31
C VAL A 168 14.26 12.40 0.20
N VAL A 169 14.39 11.24 0.85
CA VAL A 169 14.31 11.12 2.32
C VAL A 169 15.34 12.00 3.01
N ARG A 170 16.59 12.01 2.51
CA ARG A 170 17.65 12.90 3.03
C ARG A 170 17.34 14.37 2.79
N ARG A 171 16.71 14.71 1.66
CA ARG A 171 16.30 16.09 1.36
C ARG A 171 15.21 16.61 2.31
N LEU A 172 14.34 15.72 2.78
CA LEU A 172 13.32 16.03 3.79
C LEU A 172 13.89 16.19 5.21
N ARG A 173 15.21 16.05 5.42
CA ARG A 173 15.90 16.35 6.69
C ARG A 173 15.19 15.76 7.92
N ASP A 174 14.98 16.56 8.96
CA ASP A 174 14.44 16.18 10.27
C ASP A 174 12.91 16.21 10.33
N THR A 175 12.24 16.35 9.18
CA THR A 175 10.78 16.22 9.09
C THR A 175 10.32 14.89 9.71
N ASP A 176 9.23 14.93 10.46
CA ASP A 176 8.70 13.75 11.13
C ASP A 176 8.24 12.68 10.13
N GLY A 177 8.19 11.43 10.59
CA GLY A 177 7.88 10.29 9.73
C GLY A 177 6.52 10.38 9.05
N TRP A 178 5.49 10.92 9.70
CA TRP A 178 4.17 11.06 9.10
C TRP A 178 4.12 12.17 8.07
N SER A 179 4.82 13.29 8.30
CA SER A 179 4.96 14.33 7.28
C SER A 179 5.77 13.85 6.06
N LYS A 180 6.81 13.03 6.27
CA LYS A 180 7.51 12.34 5.16
C LYS A 180 6.57 11.41 4.40
N TRP A 181 5.76 10.62 5.11
CA TRP A 181 4.75 9.77 4.49
C TRP A 181 3.77 10.58 3.65
N ASP A 182 3.22 11.66 4.21
CA ASP A 182 2.25 12.51 3.55
C ASP A 182 2.88 13.17 2.31
N PHE A 183 4.14 13.62 2.39
CA PHE A 183 4.88 14.10 1.22
C PHE A 183 4.88 13.06 0.10
N PHE A 184 5.31 11.82 0.36
CA PHE A 184 5.44 10.79 -0.68
C PHE A 184 4.10 10.34 -1.29
N THR A 185 3.03 10.34 -0.50
CA THR A 185 1.75 9.71 -0.85
C THR A 185 0.65 10.70 -1.22
N THR A 186 0.85 11.99 -0.96
CA THR A 186 -0.16 13.03 -1.21
C THR A 186 0.16 13.78 -2.52
N PRO A 187 -0.84 13.97 -3.40
CA PRO A 187 -0.69 14.84 -4.56
C PRO A 187 -0.29 16.26 -4.15
N SER A 188 0.67 16.85 -4.86
CA SER A 188 1.08 18.25 -4.64
C SER A 188 0.84 19.09 -5.89
N GLU A 189 0.31 20.30 -5.71
CA GLU A 189 0.17 21.28 -6.80
C GLU A 189 1.54 21.62 -7.42
N SER A 190 2.60 21.68 -6.59
CA SER A 190 3.98 21.91 -7.06
C SER A 190 4.51 20.81 -7.97
N LEU A 191 3.84 19.66 -8.00
CA LEU A 191 4.15 18.49 -8.82
C LEU A 191 3.05 18.22 -9.85
N GLY A 192 2.26 19.25 -10.20
CA GLY A 192 1.19 19.14 -11.20
C GLY A 192 0.06 18.20 -10.77
N GLY A 193 -0.22 18.10 -9.47
CA GLY A 193 -1.23 17.18 -8.93
C GLY A 193 -0.80 15.72 -8.91
N SER A 194 0.48 15.42 -9.14
CA SER A 194 1.04 14.07 -8.98
C SER A 194 1.65 13.89 -7.58
N THR A 195 1.79 12.62 -7.16
CA THR A 195 2.53 12.27 -5.94
C THR A 195 4.03 12.14 -6.26
N PRO A 196 4.93 12.40 -5.30
CA PRO A 196 6.35 12.10 -5.45
C PRO A 196 6.63 10.66 -5.86
N LEU A 197 5.92 9.68 -5.30
CA LEU A 197 6.10 8.27 -5.68
C LEU A 197 5.79 8.01 -7.15
N ARG A 198 4.75 8.67 -7.71
CA ARG A 198 4.40 8.53 -9.13
C ARG A 198 5.48 9.12 -10.03
N LEU A 199 6.02 10.29 -9.66
CA LEU A 199 7.09 10.93 -10.43
C LEU A 199 8.41 10.16 -10.34
N LEU A 200 8.74 9.60 -9.19
CA LEU A 200 9.95 8.78 -9.05
C LEU A 200 9.91 7.49 -9.89
N ARG A 201 8.72 6.93 -10.15
CA ARG A 201 8.56 5.78 -11.07
C ARG A 201 8.91 6.11 -12.52
N VAL A 202 8.65 7.34 -12.96
CA VAL A 202 9.00 7.81 -14.31
C VAL A 202 10.34 8.56 -14.33
N ASN A 203 11.17 8.34 -13.31
CA ASN A 203 12.52 8.88 -13.15
C ASN A 203 12.60 10.43 -13.05
N GLU A 204 11.52 11.09 -12.63
CA GLU A 204 11.44 12.55 -12.45
C GLU A 204 12.02 13.02 -11.09
N LEU A 205 13.24 12.58 -10.76
CA LEU A 205 13.86 12.85 -9.46
C LEU A 205 14.12 14.34 -9.19
N LYS A 206 14.52 15.12 -10.20
CA LYS A 206 14.87 16.54 -10.04
C LYS A 206 13.67 17.35 -9.53
N SER A 207 12.51 17.15 -10.13
CA SER A 207 11.24 17.79 -9.77
C SER A 207 10.84 17.45 -8.34
N VAL A 208 10.97 16.18 -7.96
CA VAL A 208 10.67 15.70 -6.60
C VAL A 208 11.64 16.26 -5.56
N LEU A 209 12.94 16.36 -5.86
CA LEU A 209 13.92 16.94 -4.94
C LEU A 209 13.67 18.43 -4.68
N LYS A 210 13.26 19.18 -5.71
CA LYS A 210 12.89 20.60 -5.56
C LYS A 210 11.65 20.75 -4.65
N ALA A 211 10.63 19.91 -4.86
CA ALA A 211 9.45 19.89 -4.01
C ALA A 211 9.78 19.49 -2.56
N ALA A 212 10.65 18.50 -2.37
CA ALA A 212 11.09 18.08 -1.04
C ALA A 212 11.86 19.19 -0.30
N GLU A 213 12.67 19.96 -1.02
CA GLU A 213 13.37 21.09 -0.43
C GLU A 213 12.43 22.21 0.01
N TYR A 214 11.40 22.51 -0.79
CA TYR A 214 10.38 23.47 -0.42
C TYR A 214 9.56 22.98 0.78
N PHE A 215 9.18 21.69 0.78
CA PHE A 215 8.45 21.07 1.87
C PHE A 215 9.22 21.07 3.19
N ALA A 216 10.54 20.90 3.15
CA ALA A 216 11.38 20.89 4.35
C ALA A 216 11.69 22.29 4.92
N LYS A 217 11.42 23.37 4.17
CA LYS A 217 11.62 24.76 4.61
C LYS A 217 10.39 25.37 5.27
N ASN A 218 9.21 24.77 5.07
CA ASN A 218 7.93 25.19 5.65
C ASN A 218 7.54 24.29 6.83
#